data_AF-A0A9P7JAL7-F1
#
_entry.id   AF-A0A9P7JAL7-F1
#
_cell.length_a   1.000
_cell.length_b   1.000
_cell.length_c   1.000
_cell.angle_alpha   90.00
_cell.angle_beta   90.00
_cell.angle_gamma   90.00
#
_symmetry.space_group_name_H-M   'P 1'
#
loop_
_entity.id
_entity.type
_entity.pdbx_description
1 polymer ?
#
loop_
_entity_poly.entity_id
_entity_poly.type
_entity_poly.pdbx_seq_one_letter_code
_entity_poly.pdbx_strand_id
1 'polypeptide(L)'
;VHLACHGKQDQTPPYNSHFAMRDEPLTPPDITEKDIPHAEFAFFSACHTTVGDEETPDEVIHLAAGLQFSGFKSVVGTLWEV
;
A
#
# COMPACT_ATOMS: atom_id res chain seq x y z
N VAL A 1 -8.07 -9.84 -0.71
CA VAL A 1 -7.40 -9.39 -1.96
C VAL A 1 -5.96 -9.88 -1.97
N HIS A 2 -5.43 -10.27 -3.12
CA HIS A 2 -4.02 -10.63 -3.28
C HIS A 2 -3.42 -9.82 -4.43
N LEU A 3 -2.36 -9.05 -4.15
CA LEU A 3 -1.61 -8.32 -5.17
C LEU A 3 -0.23 -8.93 -5.31
N ALA A 4 0.05 -9.49 -6.50
CA ALA A 4 1.35 -10.01 -6.89
C ALA A 4 1.86 -9.19 -8.08
N CYS A 5 2.59 -8.13 -7.78
CA CYS A 5 3.03 -7.13 -8.75
C CYS A 5 4.24 -6.36 -8.21
N HIS A 6 4.75 -5.39 -8.97
CA HIS A 6 5.80 -4.51 -8.45
C HIS A 6 5.19 -3.42 -7.58
N GLY A 7 5.65 -3.34 -6.33
CA GLY A 7 5.46 -2.17 -5.49
C GLY A 7 6.63 -1.22 -5.69
N LYS A 8 6.34 0.07 -5.78
CA LYS A 8 7.34 1.13 -5.79
C LYS A 8 7.07 2.06 -4.63
N GLN A 9 8.06 2.20 -3.78
CA GLN A 9 8.07 3.24 -2.76
C GLN A 9 8.64 4.52 -3.37
N ASP A 10 7.95 5.63 -3.15
CA ASP A 10 8.48 6.96 -3.36
C ASP A 10 8.84 7.54 -1.98
N GLN A 11 10.02 8.14 -1.84
CA GLN A 11 10.44 8.75 -0.57
C GLN A 11 10.04 10.22 -0.51
N THR A 12 9.76 10.88 -1.65
CA THR A 12 9.45 12.30 -1.65
C THR A 12 8.59 12.67 -2.86
N PRO A 13 7.24 12.73 -2.72
CA PRO A 13 6.46 12.50 -1.52
C PRO A 13 6.00 11.03 -1.34
N PRO A 14 5.89 10.53 -0.09
CA PRO A 14 5.57 9.11 0.19
C PRO A 14 4.19 8.65 -0.31
N TYR A 15 3.22 9.56 -0.44
CA TYR A 15 1.89 9.25 -0.98
C TYR A 15 1.89 8.93 -2.48
N ASN A 16 2.99 9.17 -3.20
CA ASN A 16 3.16 8.74 -4.60
C ASN A 16 3.64 7.29 -4.73
N SER A 17 3.92 6.60 -3.61
CA SER A 17 4.16 5.15 -3.62
C SER A 17 2.99 4.43 -4.29
N HIS A 18 3.23 3.36 -5.04
CA HIS A 18 2.18 2.72 -5.83
C HIS A 18 2.46 1.26 -6.17
N PHE A 19 1.39 0.54 -6.48
CA PHE A 19 1.47 -0.69 -7.24
C PHE A 19 1.52 -0.38 -8.74
N ALA A 20 2.48 -0.99 -9.45
CA ALA A 20 2.52 -0.92 -10.90
C ALA A 20 1.43 -1.82 -11.49
N MET A 21 0.38 -1.19 -12.01
CA MET A 21 -0.71 -1.88 -12.71
C MET A 21 -0.55 -1.75 -14.22
N ARG A 22 -1.34 -2.51 -14.98
CA ARG A 22 -1.31 -2.47 -16.46
C ARG A 22 -1.71 -1.10 -17.01
N ASP A 23 -2.73 -0.49 -16.42
CA ASP A 23 -3.35 0.72 -16.96
C ASP A 23 -2.77 1.96 -16.27
N GLU A 24 -3.09 2.16 -15.00
CA GLU A 24 -2.58 3.28 -14.19
C GLU A 24 -2.05 2.79 -12.83
N PRO A 25 -1.00 3.43 -12.27
CA PRO A 25 -0.52 3.12 -10.94
C PRO A 25 -1.63 3.19 -9.89
N LEU A 26 -1.64 2.25 -8.94
CA LEU A 26 -2.58 2.28 -7.81
C LEU A 26 -1.87 2.82 -6.56
N THR A 27 -2.24 4.03 -6.14
CA THR A 27 -1.63 4.76 -5.01
C THR A 27 -2.43 4.59 -3.71
N PRO A 28 -1.87 4.90 -2.52
CA PRO A 28 -2.63 4.92 -1.28
C PRO A 28 -3.87 5.81 -1.32
N PRO A 29 -3.81 7.07 -1.83
CA PRO A 29 -5.02 7.89 -2.01
C PRO A 29 -6.14 7.18 -2.77
N ASP A 30 -5.83 6.55 -3.92
CA ASP A 30 -6.80 5.83 -4.73
C ASP A 30 -7.51 4.70 -3.96
N ILE A 31 -6.80 4.09 -3.02
CA ILE A 31 -7.30 3.01 -2.16
C ILE A 31 -8.12 3.58 -1.01
N THR A 32 -7.61 4.60 -0.30
CA THR A 32 -8.25 5.18 0.89
C THR A 32 -9.58 5.87 0.60
N GLU A 33 -9.76 6.39 -0.63
CA GLU A 33 -11.03 6.98 -1.05
C GLU A 33 -12.14 5.95 -1.27
N LYS A 34 -11.82 4.64 -1.24
CA LYS A 34 -12.80 3.57 -1.40
C LYS A 34 -13.21 3.03 -0.04
N ASP A 35 -14.52 2.96 0.18
CA ASP A 35 -15.10 2.12 1.21
C ASP A 35 -15.34 0.72 0.62
N ILE A 36 -14.64 -0.29 1.14
CA ILE A 36 -14.73 -1.67 0.66
C ILE A 36 -15.42 -2.50 1.76
N PRO A 37 -16.77 -2.54 1.77
CA PRO A 37 -17.50 -3.28 2.78
C PRO A 37 -17.15 -4.77 2.73
N HIS A 38 -16.97 -5.38 3.90
CA HIS A 38 -16.55 -6.79 4.07
C HIS A 38 -15.09 -7.11 3.67
N ALA A 39 -14.22 -6.10 3.61
CA ALA A 39 -12.79 -6.33 3.44
C ALA A 39 -12.16 -7.01 4.68
N GLU A 40 -11.89 -8.31 4.59
CA GLU A 40 -11.30 -9.08 5.70
C GLU A 40 -9.76 -9.07 5.65
N PHE A 41 -9.17 -9.42 4.51
CA PHE A 41 -7.74 -9.70 4.42
C PHE A 41 -7.11 -9.28 3.08
N ALA A 42 -5.93 -8.69 3.14
CA ALA A 42 -5.07 -8.40 1.99
C ALA A 42 -3.66 -8.97 2.15
N PHE A 43 -3.11 -9.48 1.06
CA PHE A 43 -1.73 -9.97 0.99
C PHE A 43 -1.00 -9.33 -0.20
N PHE A 44 0.22 -8.86 0.03
CA PHE A 44 1.09 -8.29 -0.99
C PHE A 44 2.33 -9.16 -1.19
N SER A 45 2.45 -9.69 -2.41
CA SER A 45 3.68 -10.28 -2.92
C SER A 45 4.39 -9.25 -3.81
N ALA A 46 4.80 -8.13 -3.20
CA ALA A 46 5.31 -6.95 -3.89
C ALA A 46 6.31 -6.21 -3.01
N CYS A 47 7.41 -5.71 -3.61
CA CYS A 47 8.50 -5.02 -2.92
C CYS A 47 8.04 -3.76 -2.16
N HIS A 48 8.67 -3.49 -1.01
CA HIS A 48 8.56 -2.22 -0.26
C HIS A 48 7.11 -1.76 0.02
N THR A 49 6.21 -2.68 0.32
CA THR A 49 4.77 -2.37 0.49
C THR A 49 4.39 -1.89 1.90
N THR A 50 5.29 -2.02 2.86
CA THR A 50 5.10 -1.60 4.25
C THR A 50 6.20 -0.66 4.76
N VAL A 51 7.03 -0.11 3.87
CA VAL A 51 8.08 0.81 4.27
C VAL A 51 7.46 2.20 4.45
N GLY A 52 7.57 2.72 5.67
CA GLY A 52 7.11 4.06 6.01
C GLY A 52 8.04 5.15 5.51
N ASP A 53 7.68 6.41 5.77
CA ASP A 53 8.56 7.54 5.52
C ASP A 53 9.66 7.63 6.59
N GLU A 54 10.90 7.89 6.19
CA GLU A 54 12.02 7.99 7.14
C GLU A 54 12.01 9.29 7.94
N GLU A 55 11.46 10.38 7.39
CA GLU A 55 11.36 11.67 8.06
C GLU A 55 10.12 11.75 8.97
N THR A 56 9.04 11.05 8.61
CA THR A 56 7.80 10.94 9.38
C THR A 56 7.42 9.47 9.62
N PRO A 57 8.19 8.71 10.42
CA PRO A 57 7.93 7.29 10.66
C PRO A 57 6.60 7.03 11.37
N ASP A 58 6.08 8.03 12.08
CA ASP A 58 4.77 7.99 12.74
C ASP A 58 3.60 8.32 11.78
N GLU A 59 3.88 8.97 10.66
CA GLU A 59 2.91 9.14 9.57
C GLU A 59 3.03 7.94 8.65
N VAL A 60 2.28 6.89 8.99
CA VAL A 60 2.30 5.58 8.32
C VAL A 60 1.70 5.69 6.90
N ILE A 61 2.37 6.39 5.98
CA ILE A 61 1.99 6.55 4.58
C ILE A 61 2.64 5.41 3.78
N HIS A 62 2.20 4.18 4.01
CA HIS A 62 2.63 3.02 3.24
C HIS A 62 1.42 2.29 2.61
N LEU A 63 1.64 1.57 1.50
CA LEU A 63 0.56 0.94 0.71
C LEU A 63 -0.37 0.04 1.55
N ALA A 64 0.16 -0.64 2.56
CA ALA A 64 -0.66 -1.47 3.46
C ALA A 64 -1.62 -0.66 4.35
N ALA A 65 -1.24 0.55 4.76
CA ALA A 65 -2.09 1.41 5.58
C ALA A 65 -3.25 1.94 4.74
N GLY A 66 -3.01 2.22 3.44
CA GLY A 66 -4.07 2.57 2.51
C GLY A 66 -5.21 1.54 2.50
N LEU A 67 -4.89 0.24 2.47
CA LEU A 67 -5.92 -0.80 2.56
C LEU A 67 -6.58 -0.88 3.93
N GLN A 68 -5.84 -0.70 5.02
CA GLN A 68 -6.44 -0.66 6.36
C GLN A 68 -7.49 0.47 6.47
N PHE A 69 -7.16 1.66 5.97
CA PHE A 69 -8.10 2.79 5.96
C PHE A 69 -9.31 2.57 5.02
N SER A 70 -9.16 1.80 3.94
CA SER A 70 -10.28 1.41 3.07
C SER A 70 -11.22 0.34 3.66
N GLY A 71 -10.90 -0.19 4.85
CA GLY A 71 -11.74 -1.14 5.60
C GLY A 71 -11.17 -2.55 5.78
N PHE A 72 -9.94 -2.83 5.32
CA PHE A 72 -9.33 -4.16 5.52
C PHE A 72 -8.94 -4.38 6.99
N LYS A 73 -9.43 -5.47 7.58
CA LYS A 73 -9.13 -5.84 8.98
C LYS A 73 -7.70 -6.35 9.20
N SER A 74 -7.08 -6.90 8.16
CA SER A 74 -5.70 -7.41 8.22
C SER A 74 -5.01 -7.29 6.88
N VAL A 75 -3.73 -6.90 6.91
CA VAL A 75 -2.89 -6.72 5.72
C VAL A 75 -1.51 -7.31 6.00
N VAL A 76 -0.98 -8.09 5.07
CA VAL A 76 0.39 -8.61 5.08
C VAL A 76 1.12 -8.07 3.85
N GLY A 77 2.32 -7.53 4.05
CA GLY A 77 3.20 -7.06 2.98
C GLY A 77 4.68 -7.21 3.34
N THR A 78 5.56 -6.63 2.53
CA THR A 78 7.01 -6.77 2.67
C THR A 78 7.67 -5.43 3.02
N LEU A 79 8.64 -5.47 3.93
CA LEU A 79 9.43 -4.30 4.36
C LEU A 79 10.67 -4.06 3.47
N TRP A 80 10.91 -4.90 2.47
CA TRP A 80 12.10 -4.84 1.61
C TRP A 80 11.79 -5.38 0.21
N GLU A 81 12.81 -5.35 -0.66
CA GLU A 81 12.77 -5.89 -2.01
C GLU A 81 12.66 -7.43 -2.02
N VAL A 82 11.79 -7.99 -2.88
CA VAL A 82 11.61 -9.43 -3.04
C VAL A 82 11.96 -9.90 -4.44
#